data_AF-A0A944DCF5-F1
#
_entry.id   AF-A0A944DCF5-F1
#
_cell.length_a   1.000
_cell.length_b   1.000
_cell.length_c   1.000
_cell.angle_alpha   90.00
_cell.angle_beta   90.00
_cell.angle_gamma   90.00
#
_symmetry.space_group_name_H-M   'P 1'
#
loop_
_entity.id
_entity.type
_entity.pdbx_description
1 polymer ?
#
loop_
_entity_poly.entity_id
_entity_poly.type
_entity_poly.pdbx_seq_one_letter_code
_entity_poly.pdbx_strand_id
1 'polypeptide(L)'
;MPHLKYPAPDFDIKLHGARLQRARRLLDDPAALRQASEYNQLHFWRKYGTSQSAGSRYEREGQVPKPVRMLLLLEALGHVSEAQMIEVARLVERAELRQESD
;
A
#
# COMPACT_ATOMS: atom_id res chain seq x y z
N MET A 1 -10.84 4.16 -38.31
CA MET A 1 -10.01 3.73 -37.16
C MET A 1 -10.93 3.64 -35.95
N PRO A 2 -11.15 2.47 -35.32
CA PRO A 2 -11.99 2.40 -34.13
C PRO A 2 -11.31 3.12 -32.98
N HIS A 3 -11.99 4.07 -32.36
CA HIS A 3 -11.50 4.78 -31.18
C HIS A 3 -11.51 3.79 -30.00
N LEU A 4 -10.32 3.42 -29.49
CA LEU A 4 -10.24 2.64 -28.26
C LEU A 4 -10.91 3.45 -27.14
N LYS A 5 -11.89 2.84 -26.46
CA LYS A 5 -12.62 3.45 -25.33
C LYS A 5 -11.69 3.80 -24.15
N TYR A 6 -10.49 3.23 -24.13
CA TYR A 6 -9.44 3.49 -23.16
C TYR A 6 -8.10 3.62 -23.89
N PRO A 7 -7.59 4.83 -24.13
CA PRO A 7 -6.22 4.98 -24.61
C PRO A 7 -5.25 4.34 -23.61
N ALA A 8 -4.10 3.85 -24.10
CA ALA A 8 -3.05 3.37 -23.22
C ALA A 8 -2.65 4.50 -22.25
N PRO A 9 -2.56 4.24 -20.94
CA PRO A 9 -2.15 5.27 -19.99
C PRO A 9 -0.69 5.66 -20.21
N ASP A 10 -0.39 6.94 -20.05
CA ASP A 10 0.97 7.46 -20.05
C ASP A 10 1.68 7.05 -18.76
N PHE A 11 2.67 6.17 -18.88
CA PHE A 11 3.50 5.73 -17.74
C PHE A 11 4.73 6.63 -17.54
N ASP A 12 5.06 7.51 -18.50
CA ASP A 12 6.23 8.38 -18.49
C ASP A 12 5.91 9.75 -17.88
N ILE A 13 5.07 9.74 -16.84
CA ILE A 13 4.69 10.95 -16.11
C ILE A 13 5.91 11.61 -15.47
N LYS A 14 6.08 12.92 -15.69
CA LYS A 14 7.15 13.69 -15.04
C LYS A 14 6.88 13.79 -13.54
N LEU A 15 7.76 13.20 -12.74
CA LEU A 15 7.71 13.31 -11.29
C LEU A 15 8.52 14.53 -10.82
N HIS A 16 7.91 15.38 -10.00
CA HIS A 16 8.63 16.48 -9.38
C HIS A 16 9.65 15.96 -8.35
N GLY A 17 10.88 16.51 -8.36
CA GLY A 17 11.99 16.00 -7.55
C GLY A 17 11.70 15.93 -6.05
N ALA A 18 11.02 16.95 -5.49
CA ALA A 18 10.64 16.93 -4.07
C ALA A 18 9.66 15.78 -3.74
N ARG A 19 8.78 15.41 -4.68
CA ARG A 19 7.83 14.31 -4.52
C ARG A 19 8.55 12.96 -4.54
N LEU A 20 9.53 12.80 -5.43
CA LEU A 20 10.38 11.61 -5.48
C LEU A 20 11.18 11.43 -4.18
N GLN A 21 11.78 12.50 -3.68
CA GLN A 21 12.54 12.46 -2.42
C GLN A 21 11.66 12.15 -1.21
N ARG A 22 10.44 12.69 -1.16
CA ARG A 22 9.47 12.32 -0.13
C ARG A 22 9.11 10.84 -0.23
N ALA A 23 8.78 10.34 -1.41
CA ALA A 23 8.44 8.93 -1.62
C ALA A 23 9.61 8.00 -1.21
N ARG A 24 10.84 8.37 -1.53
CA ARG A 24 12.04 7.61 -1.13
C ARG A 24 12.17 7.52 0.39
N ARG A 25 12.11 8.65 1.11
CA ARG A 25 12.18 8.66 2.58
C ARG A 25 11.10 7.79 3.24
N LEU A 26 9.88 7.82 2.72
CA LEU A 26 8.77 7.01 3.21
C LEU A 26 8.99 5.50 2.99
N LEU A 27 9.69 5.13 1.92
CA LEU A 27 9.94 3.74 1.56
C LEU A 27 11.23 3.15 2.13
N ASP A 28 12.19 4.00 2.50
CA ASP A 28 13.48 3.57 3.08
C ASP A 28 13.29 3.04 4.51
N ASP A 29 12.30 3.53 5.26
CA ASP A 29 12.01 3.09 6.62
C ASP A 29 10.49 2.96 6.89
N PRO A 30 9.87 1.84 6.52
CA PRO A 30 8.48 1.57 6.84
C PRO A 30 8.22 1.38 8.35
N ALA A 31 9.25 1.07 9.15
CA ALA A 31 9.11 0.93 10.60
C ALA A 31 8.90 2.29 11.27
N ALA A 32 9.57 3.35 10.80
CA ALA A 32 9.32 4.72 11.24
C ALA A 32 7.88 5.16 10.97
N LEU A 33 7.30 4.79 9.82
CA LEU A 33 5.90 5.07 9.51
C LEU A 33 4.93 4.37 10.46
N ARG A 34 5.19 3.11 10.77
CA ARG A 34 4.41 2.38 11.78
C ARG A 34 4.53 3.01 13.17
N GLN A 35 5.74 3.38 13.57
CA GLN A 35 5.98 3.98 14.90
C GLN A 35 5.24 5.31 15.03
N ALA A 36 5.23 6.13 13.97
CA ALA A 36 4.50 7.40 13.94
C ALA A 36 2.97 7.22 14.03
N SER A 37 2.43 6.06 13.64
CA SER A 37 1.01 5.75 13.75
C SER A 37 0.63 5.05 15.07
N GLU A 38 1.60 4.83 15.98
CA GLU A 38 1.42 4.15 17.27
C GLU A 38 0.81 2.73 17.19
N TYR A 39 0.84 2.10 16.01
CA TYR A 39 0.30 0.77 15.80
C TYR A 39 1.36 -0.30 16.03
N ASN A 40 0.93 -1.44 16.55
CA ASN A 40 1.73 -2.66 16.48
C ASN A 40 1.80 -3.19 15.04
N GLN A 41 2.72 -4.12 14.78
CA GLN A 41 2.96 -4.67 13.44
C GLN A 41 1.69 -5.25 12.82
N LEU A 42 0.89 -6.01 13.58
CA LEU A 42 -0.33 -6.61 13.05
C LEU A 42 -1.32 -5.55 12.53
N HIS A 43 -1.63 -4.53 13.33
CA HIS A 43 -2.62 -3.52 12.95
C HIS A 43 -2.14 -2.66 11.78
N PHE A 44 -0.86 -2.28 11.78
CA PHE A 44 -0.29 -1.46 10.71
C PHE A 44 -0.25 -2.20 9.37
N TRP A 45 0.20 -3.46 9.36
CA TRP A 45 0.42 -4.20 8.12
C TRP A 45 -0.87 -4.78 7.54
N ARG A 46 -1.87 -5.04 8.38
CA ARG A 46 -3.16 -5.61 7.96
C ARG A 46 -3.92 -4.74 6.98
N LYS A 47 -3.92 -3.41 7.14
CA LYS A 47 -4.61 -2.50 6.21
C LYS A 47 -4.01 -2.49 4.80
N TYR A 48 -2.80 -3.03 4.62
CA TYR A 48 -2.18 -3.22 3.31
C TYR A 48 -2.34 -4.65 2.75
N GLY A 49 -3.22 -5.47 3.36
CA GLY A 49 -3.47 -6.84 2.93
C GLY A 49 -2.34 -7.81 3.28
N THR A 50 -1.60 -7.54 4.35
CA THR A 50 -0.45 -8.35 4.77
C THR A 50 -0.62 -8.90 6.18
N SER A 51 0.04 -10.02 6.48
CA SER A 51 0.00 -10.64 7.80
C SER A 51 1.06 -10.07 8.74
N GLN A 52 0.91 -10.30 10.06
CA GLN A 52 1.94 -9.90 11.05
C GLN A 52 3.32 -10.51 10.73
N SER A 53 3.38 -11.78 10.32
CA SER A 53 4.66 -12.45 10.03
C SER A 53 5.32 -11.89 8.77
N ALA A 54 4.53 -11.49 7.76
CA ALA A 54 5.04 -10.78 6.59
C ALA A 54 5.53 -9.38 6.96
N GLY A 55 4.75 -8.62 7.73
CA GLY A 55 5.10 -7.28 8.21
C GLY A 55 6.39 -7.25 9.04
N SER A 56 6.60 -8.25 9.90
CA SER A 56 7.84 -8.40 10.65
C SER A 56 9.07 -8.59 9.75
N ARG A 57 8.94 -9.40 8.68
CA ARG A 57 10.00 -9.54 7.67
C ARG A 57 10.25 -8.24 6.91
N TYR A 58 9.19 -7.51 6.55
CA TYR A 58 9.31 -6.23 5.86
C TYR A 58 10.10 -5.20 6.67
N GLU A 59 9.86 -5.12 7.98
CA GLU A 59 10.60 -4.21 8.86
C GLU A 59 12.06 -4.65 9.10
N ARG A 60 12.36 -5.95 9.01
CA ARG A 60 13.72 -6.48 9.28
C ARG A 60 14.60 -6.59 8.03
N GLU A 61 14.02 -7.02 6.93
CA GLU A 61 14.73 -7.37 5.69
C GLU A 61 14.56 -6.29 4.62
N GLY A 62 13.63 -5.35 4.79
CA GLY A 62 13.37 -4.26 3.85
C GLY A 62 12.73 -4.69 2.52
N GLN A 63 12.40 -5.97 2.36
CA GLN A 63 11.85 -6.54 1.14
C GLN A 63 10.32 -6.42 1.10
N VAL A 64 9.81 -5.20 1.01
CA VAL A 64 8.38 -4.94 0.86
C VAL A 64 7.96 -5.13 -0.60
N PRO A 65 6.95 -5.98 -0.92
CA PRO A 65 6.47 -6.16 -2.29
C PRO A 65 6.02 -4.84 -2.92
N LYS A 66 6.26 -4.67 -4.22
CA LYS A 66 5.91 -3.44 -4.95
C LYS A 66 4.44 -3.02 -4.77
N PRO A 67 3.43 -3.92 -4.82
CA PRO A 67 2.04 -3.54 -4.58
C PRO A 67 1.81 -2.95 -3.18
N VAL A 68 2.41 -3.55 -2.15
CA VAL A 68 2.31 -3.06 -0.76
C VAL A 68 2.98 -1.68 -0.61
N ARG A 69 4.14 -1.48 -1.25
CA ARG A 69 4.81 -0.17 -1.30
C ARG A 69 3.96 0.91 -1.97
N MET A 70 3.20 0.55 -3.01
CA MET A 70 2.29 1.47 -3.68
C MET A 70 1.13 1.88 -2.75
N LEU A 71 0.50 0.92 -2.06
CA LEU A 71 -0.57 1.20 -1.10
C LEU A 71 -0.09 2.09 0.06
N LEU A 72 1.06 1.76 0.64
CA LEU A 72 1.70 2.57 1.69
C LEU A 72 1.95 4.00 1.22
N LEU A 73 2.47 4.20 0.01
CA LEU A 73 2.68 5.54 -0.55
C LEU A 73 1.37 6.28 -0.84
N LEU A 74 0.33 5.59 -1.30
CA LEU A 74 -0.97 6.21 -1.54
C LEU A 74 -1.54 6.79 -0.24
N GLU A 75 -1.46 6.03 0.85
CA GLU A 75 -1.88 6.48 2.17
C GLU A 75 -0.96 7.59 2.73
N ALA A 76 0.35 7.37 2.78
CA ALA A 76 1.30 8.30 3.40
C ALA A 76 1.45 9.64 2.64
N LEU A 77 1.05 9.70 1.36
CA LEU A 77 0.97 10.93 0.57
C LEU A 77 -0.45 11.54 0.58
N GLY A 78 -1.42 10.94 1.27
CA GLY A 78 -2.78 11.46 1.44
C GLY A 78 -3.70 11.29 0.23
N HIS A 79 -3.38 10.38 -0.71
CA HIS A 79 -4.29 10.07 -1.84
C HIS A 79 -5.45 9.20 -1.41
N VAL A 80 -5.25 8.40 -0.37
CA VAL A 80 -6.26 7.53 0.24
C VAL A 80 -6.19 7.71 1.75
N SER A 81 -7.34 7.81 2.39
CA SER A 81 -7.42 7.88 3.86
C SER A 81 -7.23 6.50 4.49
N GLU A 82 -6.77 6.47 5.74
CA GLU A 82 -6.66 5.23 6.51
C GLU A 82 -8.01 4.49 6.60
N ALA A 83 -9.11 5.22 6.79
CA ALA A 83 -10.45 4.63 6.86
C ALA A 83 -10.81 3.87 5.57
N GLN A 84 -10.47 4.43 4.41
CA GLN A 84 -10.66 3.77 3.11
C GLN A 84 -9.75 2.54 2.95
N MET A 85 -8.50 2.61 3.42
CA MET A 85 -7.59 1.46 3.42
C MET A 85 -8.16 0.29 4.26
N ILE A 86 -8.66 0.60 5.45
CA ILE A 86 -9.29 -0.38 6.34
C ILE A 86 -10.55 -0.96 5.71
N GLU A 87 -11.42 -0.12 5.15
CA GLU A 87 -12.65 -0.56 4.48
C GLU A 87 -12.34 -1.56 3.36
N VAL A 88 -11.43 -1.21 2.45
CA VAL A 88 -11.06 -2.07 1.32
C VAL A 88 -10.43 -3.37 1.80
N ALA A 89 -9.52 -3.33 2.78
CA ALA A 89 -8.93 -4.54 3.36
C ALA A 89 -10.00 -5.48 3.91
N ARG A 90 -11.02 -4.94 4.59
CA ARG A 90 -12.13 -5.75 5.14
C ARG A 90 -13.06 -6.30 4.06
N LEU A 91 -13.26 -5.58 2.96
CA LEU A 91 -14.02 -6.07 1.81
C LEU A 91 -13.32 -7.26 1.15
N VAL A 92 -12.00 -7.19 0.97
CA VAL A 92 -11.19 -8.28 0.41
C VAL A 92 -11.25 -9.51 1.31
N GLU A 93 -10.96 -9.36 2.61
CA GLU A 93 -11.05 -10.46 3.60
C GLU A 93 -12.43 -11.15 3.56
N ARG A 94 -13.52 -10.37 3.45
CA ARG A 94 -14.89 -10.88 3.37
C ARG A 94 -15.20 -11.60 2.06
N ALA A 95 -14.63 -11.14 0.95
CA ALA A 95 -14.83 -11.73 -0.36
C ALA A 95 -14.12 -13.09 -0.46
N GLU A 96 -12.90 -13.19 0.06
CA GLU A 96 -12.10 -14.42 0.06
C GLU A 96 -12.72 -15.51 0.94
N LEU A 97 -13.22 -15.16 2.14
CA LEU A 97 -13.91 -16.13 3.02
C LEU A 97 -15.13 -16.79 2.39
N ARG A 98 -15.83 -16.10 1.48
CA ARG A 98 -16.98 -16.68 0.76
C ARG A 98 -16.55 -17.65 -0.33
N GLN A 99 -15.34 -17.51 -0.88
CA GLN A 99 -14.83 -18.40 -1.93
C GLN A 99 -14.33 -19.74 -1.39
N GLU A 100 -14.03 -19.85 -0.10
CA GLU A 100 -13.62 -21.10 0.54
C GLU A 100 -14.81 -21.97 1.01
N SER A 101 -16.05 -21.47 0.90
CA SER A 101 -17.26 -22.12 1.42
C SER A 101 -18.17 -22.72 0.33
N ASP A 102 -17.80 -22.62 -0.94
CA ASP A 102 -18.50 -23.21 -2.10
C ASP A 102 -17.70 -24.39 -2.69
#